data_AF-A0AA40LLJ7-F1
#
_entry.id   AF-A0AA40LLJ7-F1
#
_cell.length_a   1.000
_cell.length_b   1.000
_cell.length_c   1.000
_cell.angle_alpha   90.00
_cell.angle_beta   90.00
_cell.angle_gamma   90.00
#
_symmetry.space_group_name_H-M   'P 1'
#
loop_
_entity.id
_entity.type
_entity.pdbx_description
1 polymer ?
#
loop_
_entity_poly.entity_id
_entity_poly.type
_entity_poly.pdbx_seq_one_letter_code
_entity_poly.pdbx_strand_id
1 'polypeptide(L)'
;MGETMDLQHGSPFMKIPNIVFSKDYLVAAKSNVVIITAGTCQIKGETPLDLVHHNVSMFKLMISNIIQYSPLCKLTVISSPHQT
;
A
#
# COMPACT_ATOMS: atom_id res chain seq x y z
N MET A 1 10.73 -0.76 10.22
CA MET A 1 11.28 -0.18 11.47
C MET A 1 12.24 0.97 11.20
N GLY A 2 13.21 0.84 10.28
CA GLY A 2 14.14 1.95 9.95
C GLY A 2 13.52 3.14 9.20
N GLU A 3 12.59 2.90 8.27
CA GLU A 3 12.03 3.95 7.39
C GLU A 3 11.24 5.04 8.16
N THR A 4 10.54 4.66 9.23
CA THR A 4 9.80 5.61 10.08
C THR A 4 10.75 6.51 10.87
N MET A 5 11.89 5.97 11.31
CA MET A 5 12.89 6.72 12.06
C MET A 5 13.60 7.74 11.15
N ASP A 6 13.85 7.42 9.89
CA ASP A 6 14.41 8.38 8.92
C ASP A 6 13.48 9.57 8.65
N LEU A 7 12.17 9.32 8.51
CA LEU A 7 11.17 10.40 8.33
C LEU A 7 11.06 11.31 9.56
N GLN A 8 11.26 10.76 10.77
CA GLN A 8 11.24 11.53 12.01
C GLN A 8 12.49 12.40 12.19
N HIS A 9 13.65 12.03 11.65
CA HIS A 9 14.86 12.87 11.73
C HIS A 9 14.78 14.13 10.84
N GLY A 10 13.89 14.18 9.84
CA GLY A 10 13.62 15.38 9.01
C GLY A 10 12.65 16.38 9.63
N SER A 11 12.15 16.09 10.84
CA SER A 11 11.18 16.86 11.63
C SER A 11 11.41 18.39 11.75
N PRO A 12 12.65 18.93 11.85
CA PRO A 12 12.85 20.36 12.09
C PRO A 12 12.36 21.28 10.95
N PHE A 13 12.13 20.73 9.74
CA PHE A 13 11.80 21.52 8.54
C PHE A 13 10.34 21.40 8.08
N MET A 14 9.52 20.52 8.68
CA MET A 14 8.10 20.35 8.32
C MET A 14 7.23 20.24 9.57
N LYS A 15 6.04 20.87 9.58
CA LYS A 15 5.03 20.64 10.63
C LYS A 15 4.75 19.14 10.68
N ILE A 16 5.25 18.46 11.71
CA ILE A 16 5.35 17.00 11.77
C ILE A 16 3.94 16.40 11.69
N PRO A 17 3.57 15.71 10.60
CA PRO A 17 2.36 14.90 10.61
C PRO A 17 2.57 13.70 11.54
N ASN A 18 1.50 13.20 12.15
CA ASN A 18 1.57 11.96 12.91
C ASN A 18 1.82 10.80 11.93
N ILE A 19 3.01 10.20 11.99
CA ILE A 19 3.41 9.07 11.14
C ILE A 19 3.29 7.79 11.96
N VAL A 20 2.41 6.90 11.53
CA VAL A 20 2.17 5.61 12.16
C VAL A 20 2.52 4.51 11.17
N PHE A 21 3.25 3.49 11.63
CA PHE A 21 3.53 2.28 10.87
C PHE A 21 2.89 1.08 11.58
N SER A 22 2.06 0.33 10.88
CA SER A 22 1.50 -0.93 11.38
C SER A 22 1.29 -1.91 10.24
N LYS A 23 1.21 -3.19 10.60
CA LYS A 23 0.77 -4.27 9.69
C LYS A 23 -0.75 -4.38 9.64
N ASP A 24 -1.45 -3.78 10.61
CA ASP A 24 -2.90 -3.86 10.72
C ASP A 24 -3.57 -2.73 9.94
N TYR A 25 -4.60 -3.06 9.15
CA TYR A 25 -5.40 -2.07 8.41
C TYR A 25 -6.17 -1.09 9.32
N LEU A 26 -6.26 -1.37 10.62
CA LEU A 26 -6.87 -0.50 11.63
C LEU A 26 -6.24 0.89 11.67
N VAL A 27 -4.91 1.00 11.43
CA VAL A 27 -4.24 2.31 11.44
C VAL A 27 -4.59 3.16 10.22
N ALA A 28 -5.16 2.56 9.17
CA ALA A 28 -5.65 3.23 7.97
C ALA A 28 -7.14 3.58 8.07
N ALA A 29 -7.75 3.52 9.25
CA ALA A 29 -9.15 3.89 9.44
C ALA A 29 -9.38 5.39 9.24
N LYS A 30 -10.52 5.74 8.63
CA LYS A 30 -10.93 7.13 8.32
C LYS A 30 -9.94 7.91 7.44
N SER A 31 -9.15 7.23 6.61
CA SER A 31 -8.27 7.88 5.65
C SER A 31 -9.07 8.55 4.53
N ASN A 32 -8.69 9.76 4.12
CA ASN A 32 -9.27 10.42 2.94
C ASN A 32 -8.68 9.89 1.62
N VAL A 33 -7.42 9.47 1.65
CA VAL A 33 -6.68 8.93 0.49
C VAL A 33 -5.91 7.71 0.95
N VAL A 34 -5.97 6.65 0.16
CA VAL A 34 -5.18 5.43 0.36
C VAL A 34 -4.38 5.16 -0.90
N ILE A 35 -3.07 4.97 -0.75
CA ILE A 35 -2.15 4.70 -1.85
C ILE A 35 -1.63 3.27 -1.67
N ILE A 36 -1.90 2.42 -2.66
CA ILE A 36 -1.35 1.06 -2.70
C ILE A 36 -0.13 1.07 -3.63
N THR A 37 1.05 0.88 -3.04
CA THR A 37 2.31 0.70 -3.78
C THR A 37 2.71 -0.76 -3.89
N ALA A 38 2.11 -1.65 -3.08
CA ALA A 38 2.38 -3.08 -3.10
C ALA A 38 1.91 -3.72 -4.42
N GLY A 39 2.76 -4.57 -4.99
CA GLY A 39 2.51 -5.36 -6.18
C GLY A 39 3.40 -6.61 -6.16
N THR A 40 3.03 -7.64 -6.91
CA THR A 40 3.87 -8.84 -7.06
C THR A 40 4.82 -8.68 -8.24
N CYS A 41 6.08 -9.14 -8.06
CA CYS A 41 7.02 -9.27 -9.15
C CYS A 41 6.74 -10.57 -9.93
N GLN A 42 6.94 -10.55 -11.25
CA GLN A 42 6.82 -11.75 -12.06
C GLN A 42 7.83 -12.82 -11.63
N ILE A 43 7.37 -14.06 -11.46
CA ILE A 43 8.26 -15.18 -11.18
C ILE A 43 8.81 -15.73 -12.50
N LYS A 44 10.07 -16.17 -12.52
CA LYS A 44 10.69 -16.72 -13.74
C LYS A 44 9.88 -17.91 -14.27
N GLY A 45 9.37 -17.77 -15.50
CA GLY A 45 8.54 -18.79 -16.15
C GLY A 45 7.03 -18.60 -15.97
N GLU A 46 6.58 -17.61 -15.21
CA GLU A 46 5.18 -17.25 -15.05
C GLU A 46 4.66 -16.50 -16.29
N THR A 47 3.41 -16.73 -16.70
CA THR A 47 2.83 -15.96 -17.80
C THR A 47 2.38 -14.57 -17.33
N PRO A 48 2.29 -13.57 -18.23
CA PRO A 48 1.71 -12.27 -17.87
C PRO A 48 0.29 -12.38 -17.31
N LEU A 49 -0.49 -13.37 -17.74
CA LEU A 49 -1.85 -13.61 -17.26
C LEU A 49 -1.86 -14.14 -15.82
N ASP A 50 -0.96 -15.07 -15.49
CA ASP A 50 -0.81 -15.59 -14.13
C ASP A 50 -0.43 -14.48 -13.14
N LEU A 51 0.50 -13.61 -13.56
CA LEU A 51 0.90 -12.43 -12.78
C LEU A 51 -0.30 -11.49 -12.49
N VAL A 52 -1.16 -11.26 -13.50
CA VAL A 52 -2.38 -10.46 -13.32
C VAL A 52 -3.35 -11.15 -12.36
N HIS A 53 -3.54 -12.47 -12.47
CA HIS A 53 -4.42 -13.22 -11.57
C HIS A 53 -3.94 -13.17 -10.12
N HIS A 54 -2.63 -13.28 -9.89
CA HIS A 54 -2.05 -13.15 -8.55
C HIS A 54 -2.29 -11.75 -7.98
N ASN A 55 -1.97 -10.71 -8.75
CA ASN A 55 -2.18 -9.33 -8.36
C ASN A 55 -3.66 -9.04 -8.04
N VAL A 56 -4.59 -9.49 -8.89
CA VAL A 56 -6.03 -9.31 -8.66
C VAL A 56 -6.48 -9.99 -7.36
N SER A 57 -6.00 -11.20 -7.08
CA SER A 57 -6.35 -11.93 -5.87
C SER A 57 -5.87 -11.21 -4.60
N MET A 58 -4.64 -10.70 -4.64
CA MET A 58 -4.06 -9.92 -3.56
C MET A 58 -4.76 -8.56 -3.39
N PHE A 59 -5.04 -7.84 -4.48
CA PHE A 59 -5.76 -6.56 -4.40
C PHE A 59 -7.18 -6.72 -3.86
N LYS A 60 -7.91 -7.78 -4.23
CA LYS A 60 -9.24 -8.06 -3.66
C LYS A 60 -9.21 -8.11 -2.13
N LEU A 61 -8.21 -8.79 -1.56
CA LEU A 61 -8.04 -8.88 -0.10
C LEU A 61 -7.69 -7.53 0.52
N MET A 62 -6.73 -6.80 -0.06
CA MET A 62 -6.33 -5.49 0.45
C MET A 62 -7.47 -4.47 0.41
N ILE A 63 -8.11 -4.34 -0.75
CA ILE A 63 -9.19 -3.37 -0.97
C ILE A 63 -10.38 -3.67 -0.07
N SER A 64 -10.75 -4.94 0.11
CA SER A 64 -11.84 -5.32 1.03
C SER A 64 -11.56 -4.88 2.46
N ASN A 65 -10.32 -5.05 2.95
CA ASN A 65 -9.94 -4.60 4.29
C ASN A 65 -9.91 -3.07 4.38
N ILE A 66 -9.38 -2.38 3.37
CA ILE A 66 -9.29 -0.90 3.36
C ILE A 66 -10.69 -0.28 3.39
N ILE A 67 -11.61 -0.74 2.54
CA ILE A 67 -12.97 -0.21 2.45
C ILE A 67 -13.76 -0.45 3.74
N GLN A 68 -13.49 -1.54 4.47
CA GLN A 68 -14.11 -1.81 5.77
C GLN A 68 -13.80 -0.71 6.79
N TYR A 69 -12.58 -0.17 6.79
CA TYR A 69 -12.15 0.87 7.76
C TYR A 69 -12.25 2.29 7.20
N SER A 70 -12.25 2.45 5.88
CA SER A 70 -12.21 3.73 5.17
C SER A 70 -13.10 3.71 3.91
N PRO A 71 -14.42 3.63 4.04
CA PRO A 71 -15.34 3.46 2.90
C PRO A 71 -15.42 4.70 1.98
N LEU A 72 -15.05 5.87 2.48
CA LEU A 72 -15.08 7.15 1.73
C LEU A 72 -13.72 7.55 1.16
N CYS A 73 -12.69 6.70 1.28
CA CYS A 73 -11.36 7.04 0.81
C CYS A 73 -11.28 7.05 -0.72
N LYS A 74 -10.42 7.92 -1.27
CA LYS A 74 -9.95 7.79 -2.65
C LYS A 74 -8.80 6.80 -2.69
N LEU A 75 -8.94 5.76 -3.50
CA LEU A 75 -7.94 4.72 -3.65
C LEU A 75 -7.12 4.95 -4.93
N THR A 76 -5.79 5.00 -4.80
CA THR A 76 -4.86 5.10 -5.93
C THR A 76 -3.88 3.93 -5.88
N VAL A 77 -3.79 3.17 -6.97
CA VAL A 77 -2.83 2.05 -7.11
C VAL A 77 -1.68 2.52 -7.98
N ILE A 78 -0.45 2.44 -7.45
CA ILE A 78 0.79 2.84 -8.13
C ILE A 78 1.65 1.60 -8.46
N SER A 79 1.20 0.40 -8.11
CA SER A 79 1.93 -0.84 -8.39
C SER A 79 2.22 -0.98 -9.89
N SER A 80 3.49 -0.96 -10.26
CA SER A 80 3.92 -1.29 -11.62
C SER A 80 3.92 -2.81 -11.78
N PRO A 81 3.38 -3.38 -12.88
CA PRO A 81 3.67 -4.76 -13.24
C PRO A 81 5.13 -4.83 -13.71
N HIS A 82 6.07 -4.86 -12.76
CA HIS A 82 7.48 -4.92 -13.11
C HIS A 82 7.80 -6.32 -13.68
N GLN A 83 7.98 -6.33 -15.00
CA GLN A 83 8.51 -7.43 -15.79
C GLN A 83 10.02 -7.22 -15.88
N THR A 84 10.79 -7.99 -15.10
CA THR A 84 12.26 -8.12 -15.26
C THR A 84 12.60 -9.59 -15.30
#